data_AF-A0A3M6TI89-F1
#
_entry.id   AF-A0A3M6TI89-F1
#
_cell.length_a   1.000
_cell.length_b   1.000
_cell.length_c   1.000
_cell.angle_alpha   90.00
_cell.angle_beta   90.00
_cell.angle_gamma   90.00
#
_symmetry.space_group_name_H-M   'P 1'
#
loop_
_entity.id
_entity.type
_entity.pdbx_description
1 polymer ?
#
loop_
_entity_poly.entity_id
_entity_poly.type
_entity_poly.pdbx_seq_one_letter_code
_entity_poly.pdbx_strand_id
1 'polypeptide(L)'
;MGANRGYRIDIGDMVIKLYPKDWALVKGAAWDLNKTTVTKRKETEETSSSFYNQCSMYDPVVKVQRSPCSPRKPILLFVPFDLTAQI
;
A
#
# COMPACT_ATOMS: atom_id res chain seq x y z
N MET A 1 6.81 -15.13 31.85
CA MET A 1 5.68 -15.00 30.90
C MET A 1 6.25 -14.80 29.50
N GLY A 2 6.24 -15.84 28.66
CA GLY A 2 6.89 -15.87 27.34
C GLY A 2 6.06 -15.24 26.22
N ALA A 3 5.70 -13.96 26.35
CA ALA A 3 4.95 -13.25 25.32
C ALA A 3 5.89 -12.80 24.18
N ASN A 4 5.44 -12.95 22.93
CA ASN A 4 6.17 -12.44 21.76
C ASN A 4 6.15 -10.91 21.75
N ARG A 5 7.32 -10.30 21.54
CA ARG A 5 7.45 -8.86 21.34
C ARG A 5 6.85 -8.49 19.97
N GLY A 6 5.86 -7.61 19.96
CA GLY A 6 5.22 -7.15 18.74
C GLY A 6 4.54 -5.80 18.97
N TYR A 7 4.31 -5.10 17.87
CA TYR A 7 3.58 -3.83 17.89
C TYR A 7 2.19 -4.05 17.31
N ARG A 8 1.18 -3.42 17.92
CA ARG A 8 -0.16 -3.32 17.35
C ARG A 8 -0.27 -2.00 16.62
N ILE A 9 -0.83 -2.04 15.43
CA ILE A 9 -1.17 -0.85 14.65
C ILE A 9 -2.68 -0.76 14.65
N ASP A 10 -3.20 0.35 15.16
CA ASP A 10 -4.62 0.67 15.20
C ASP A 10 -4.86 1.91 14.36
N ILE A 11 -5.81 1.84 13.44
CA ILE A 11 -6.15 2.93 12.53
C ILE A 11 -7.65 3.18 12.71
N GLY A 12 -7.98 4.26 13.42
CA GLY A 12 -9.33 4.55 13.88
C GLY A 12 -10.31 4.80 12.74
N ASP A 13 -10.04 5.81 11.92
CA ASP A 13 -10.82 6.09 10.71
C ASP A 13 -9.98 5.80 9.47
N MET A 14 -10.50 4.92 8.62
CA MET A 14 -9.85 4.61 7.35
C MET A 14 -10.87 4.46 6.24
N VAL A 15 -10.71 5.29 5.22
CA VAL A 15 -11.53 5.31 4.03
C VAL A 15 -11.00 4.27 3.05
N ILE A 16 -11.85 3.36 2.59
CA ILE A 16 -11.54 2.50 1.44
C ILE A 16 -12.14 3.19 0.22
N LYS A 17 -11.32 3.47 -0.80
CA LYS A 17 -11.85 3.94 -2.07
C LYS A 17 -12.41 2.75 -2.86
N LEU A 18 -13.73 2.77 -3.09
CA LEU A 18 -14.45 1.75 -3.85
C LEU A 18 -14.37 2.06 -5.34
N TYR A 19 -13.17 1.90 -5.92
CA TYR A 19 -13.01 1.93 -7.36
C TYR A 19 -13.41 0.57 -7.97
N PRO A 20 -14.07 0.56 -9.15
CA PRO A 20 -14.25 -0.67 -9.90
C PRO A 20 -12.88 -1.29 -10.17
N LYS A 21 -12.71 -2.59 -9.91
CA LYS A 21 -11.41 -3.29 -10.04
C LYS A 21 -10.84 -3.20 -11.46
N ASP A 22 -11.73 -3.12 -12.45
CA ASP A 22 -11.38 -3.05 -13.87
C ASP A 22 -11.10 -1.62 -14.33
N TRP A 23 -11.25 -0.63 -13.44
CA TRP A 23 -10.99 0.75 -13.80
C TRP A 23 -9.48 0.97 -13.94
N ALA A 24 -9.05 1.41 -15.11
CA ALA A 24 -7.64 1.49 -15.44
C ALA A 24 -6.82 2.43 -14.53
N LEU A 25 -7.47 3.41 -13.89
CA LEU A 25 -6.84 4.32 -12.92
C LEU A 25 -6.36 3.59 -11.65
N VAL A 26 -6.94 2.42 -11.35
CA VAL A 26 -6.57 1.58 -10.21
C VAL A 26 -5.12 1.10 -10.32
N LYS A 27 -4.54 1.03 -11.52
CA LYS A 27 -3.14 0.64 -11.70
C LYS A 27 -2.18 1.66 -11.07
N GLY A 28 -2.46 2.96 -11.19
CA GLY A 28 -1.63 4.04 -10.64
C GLY A 28 -1.75 4.22 -9.12
N ALA A 29 -2.87 3.78 -8.54
CA ALA A 29 -3.21 3.94 -7.12
C ALA A 29 -3.60 2.61 -6.45
N ALA A 30 -3.00 1.49 -6.87
CA ALA A 30 -3.38 0.15 -6.38
C ALA A 30 -3.19 -0.02 -4.85
N TRP A 31 -2.37 0.83 -4.23
CA TRP A 31 -2.17 0.89 -2.78
C TRP A 31 -3.42 1.33 -2.01
N ASP A 32 -4.33 2.07 -2.65
CA ASP A 32 -5.52 2.67 -2.03
C ASP A 32 -6.73 1.71 -1.97
N LEU A 33 -6.62 0.55 -2.63
CA LEU A 33 -7.66 -0.48 -2.62
C LEU A 33 -7.78 -1.20 -1.28
N ASN A 34 -6.74 -1.15 -0.46
CA ASN A 34 -6.64 -1.89 0.78
C ASN A 34 -6.38 -0.94 1.93
N LYS A 35 -7.12 -1.16 3.01
CA LYS A 35 -6.85 -0.58 4.33
C LYS A 35 -5.39 -0.70 4.76
N THR A 36 -4.83 -1.90 4.69
CA THR A 36 -3.44 -2.15 5.01
C THR A 36 -2.92 -3.25 4.10
N THR A 37 -1.71 -3.07 3.56
CA THR A 37 -1.07 -4.12 2.77
C THR A 37 0.30 -4.44 3.36
N VAL A 38 0.51 -5.71 3.59
CA VAL A 38 1.75 -6.27 4.09
C VAL A 38 2.46 -6.93 2.90
N THR A 39 3.67 -6.50 2.59
CA THR A 39 4.48 -7.08 1.51
C THR A 39 5.82 -7.55 2.06
N LYS A 40 6.49 -8.44 1.31
CA LYS A 40 7.89 -8.75 1.59
C LYS A 40 8.74 -7.52 1.24
N ARG A 41 9.65 -7.12 2.13
CA ARG A 41 10.61 -6.05 1.82
C ARG A 41 11.49 -6.45 0.64
N LYS A 42 11.60 -5.55 -0.34
CA LYS A 42 12.54 -5.61 -1.46
C LYS A 42 13.20 -4.24 -1.59
N GLU A 43 14.49 -4.21 -1.90
CA GLU A 43 15.23 -2.94 -2.10
C GLU A 43 14.74 -2.18 -3.34
N THR A 44 14.15 -2.89 -4.31
CA THR A 44 13.57 -2.27 -5.51
C THR A 44 12.19 -1.66 -5.29
N GLU A 45 11.54 -1.93 -4.15
CA GLU A 45 10.17 -1.50 -3.83
C GLU A 45 10.18 -0.57 -2.60
N GLU A 46 10.96 0.51 -2.66
CA GLU A 46 11.09 1.47 -1.56
C GLU A 46 9.84 2.34 -1.38
N THR A 47 9.15 2.64 -2.49
CA THR A 47 8.00 3.55 -2.52
C THR A 47 6.76 2.85 -3.05
N SER A 48 5.60 3.21 -2.51
CA SER A 48 4.29 2.74 -3.00
C SER A 48 3.81 3.51 -4.23
N SER A 49 4.37 4.68 -4.49
CA SER A 49 3.99 5.57 -5.60
C SER A 49 5.14 6.50 -5.95
N SER A 50 5.09 7.05 -7.16
CA SER A 50 5.97 8.12 -7.61
C SER A 50 5.15 9.34 -8.06
N PHE A 51 5.76 10.52 -8.06
CA PHE A 51 5.15 11.75 -8.58
C PHE A 51 4.63 11.56 -10.02
N TYR A 52 5.34 10.76 -10.83
CA TYR A 52 4.99 10.49 -12.23
C TYR A 52 3.75 9.62 -12.42
N ASN A 53 3.27 8.93 -11.37
CA ASN A 53 2.05 8.10 -11.48
C ASN A 53 0.80 8.95 -11.72
N GLN A 54 0.82 10.24 -11.38
CA GLN A 54 -0.29 11.15 -11.70
C GLN A 54 -0.43 11.39 -13.20
N CYS A 55 0.69 11.48 -13.92
CA CYS A 55 0.73 11.74 -15.37
C CYS A 55 0.41 10.49 -16.19
N SER A 56 0.71 9.29 -15.67
CA SER A 56 0.42 8.02 -16.34
C SER A 56 -0.20 7.04 -15.34
N MET A 57 -1.53 7.10 -15.22
CA MET A 57 -2.27 6.16 -14.35
C MET A 57 -2.46 4.78 -15.00
N TYR A 58 -2.37 4.68 -16.33
CA TYR A 58 -2.53 3.44 -17.09
C TYR A 58 -1.27 2.58 -17.12
N ASP A 59 -0.10 3.24 -17.21
CA ASP A 59 1.21 2.61 -17.12
C ASP A 59 2.11 3.39 -16.16
N PRO A 60 1.90 3.22 -14.84
CA PRO A 60 2.67 3.93 -13.84
C PRO A 60 4.09 3.40 -13.72
N VAL A 61 5.03 4.31 -13.41
CA VAL A 61 6.45 4.01 -13.19
C VAL A 61 6.62 3.05 -12.01
N VAL A 62 5.82 3.25 -10.95
CA VAL A 62 5.84 2.41 -9.75
C VAL A 62 4.49 1.70 -9.61
N LYS A 63 4.53 0.36 -9.58
CA LYS A 63 3.36 -0.51 -9.42
C LYS A 63 3.47 -1.26 -8.10
N VAL A 64 2.49 -1.08 -7.22
CA VAL A 64 2.40 -1.89 -6.00
C VAL A 64 1.88 -3.27 -6.36
N GLN A 65 2.79 -4.24 -6.39
CA GLN A 65 2.45 -5.64 -6.61
C GLN A 65 2.29 -6.35 -5.28
N ARG A 66 1.17 -7.08 -5.13
CA ARG A 66 0.97 -7.95 -3.97
C ARG A 66 1.90 -9.15 -4.11
N SER A 67 2.94 -9.20 -3.28
CA SER A 67 3.73 -10.41 -3.10
C SER A 67 3.19 -11.18 -1.88
N PRO A 68 3.00 -12.51 -1.97
CA PRO A 68 2.59 -13.29 -0.81
C PRO A 68 3.63 -13.17 0.31
N CYS A 69 3.20 -12.71 1.48
CA CYS A 69 4.06 -12.61 2.65
C CYS A 69 4.38 -14.00 3.22
N SER A 70 5.68 -14.25 3.46
CA SER A 70 6.17 -15.42 4.19
C SER A 70 6.60 -15.00 5.59
N PRO A 71 6.24 -15.72 6.66
CA PRO A 71 6.38 -15.29 8.05
C PRO A 71 7.82 -15.12 8.56
N ARG A 72 8.84 -15.50 7.77
CA ARG A 72 10.27 -15.50 8.19
C ARG A 72 11.15 -14.47 7.49
N LYS A 73 10.58 -13.60 6.64
CA LYS A 73 11.34 -12.61 5.86
C LYS A 73 10.98 -11.20 6.29
N PRO A 74 11.87 -10.21 6.12
CA PRO A 74 11.56 -8.82 6.47
C PRO A 74 10.32 -8.37 5.70
N ILE A 75 9.44 -7.69 6.43
CA ILE A 75 8.11 -7.29 5.99
C ILE A 75 8.08 -5.76 5.89
N LEU A 76 7.38 -5.25 4.88
CA LEU A 76 7.06 -3.83 4.73
C LEU A 76 5.54 -3.67 4.85
N LEU A 77 5.11 -2.74 5.69
CA LEU A 77 3.70 -2.38 5.83
C LEU A 77 3.46 -1.05 5.13
N PHE A 78 2.52 -1.05 4.19
CA PHE A 78 2.02 0.18 3.59
C PHE A 78 0.69 0.55 4.25
N VAL A 79 0.65 1.77 4.77
CA VAL A 79 -0.56 2.43 5.25
C VAL A 79 -0.86 3.57 4.28
N PRO A 80 -2.01 3.55 3.59
CA PRO A 80 -2.40 4.65 2.71
C PRO A 80 -2.64 5.91 3.57
N PHE A 81 -1.91 6.98 3.25
CA PHE A 81 -2.11 8.30 3.85
C PHE A 81 -2.82 9.19 2.85
N ASP A 82 -4.04 9.63 3.18
CA ASP A 82 -4.82 10.48 2.30
C ASP A 82 -4.46 11.96 2.54
N LEU A 83 -3.79 12.57 1.56
CA LEU A 83 -3.43 14.00 1.59
C LEU A 83 -4.65 14.92 1.39
N THR A 84 -5.82 14.40 1.01
CA THR A 84 -7.02 15.21 0.78
C THR A 84 -7.74 15.64 2.06
N ALA A 85 -7.34 15.12 3.23
CA ALA A 85 -7.95 15.46 4.52
C ALA A 85 -7.35 16.72 5.20
N GLN A 86 -6.51 17.50 4.51
CA GLN A 86 -5.82 18.69 5.06
C GLN A 86 -6.16 20.02 4.35
N ILE A 87 -7.22 20.08 3.53
CA ILE A 87 -7.71 21.32 2.90
C ILE A 87 -9.18 21.52 3.24
#